data_AF-A0A545SAJ0-F1
#
_entry.id   AF-A0A545SAJ0-F1
#
_cell.length_a   1.000
_cell.length_b   1.000
_cell.length_c   1.000
_cell.angle_alpha   90.00
_cell.angle_beta   90.00
_cell.angle_gamma   90.00
#
_symmetry.space_group_name_H-M   'P 1'
#
loop_
_entity.id
_entity.type
_entity.pdbx_description
1 polymer ?
#
loop_
_entity_poly.entity_id
_entity_poly.type
_entity_poly.pdbx_seq_one_letter_code
_entity_poly.pdbx_strand_id
1 'polypeptide(L)'
;ASGGSSYGYGMFVNFAQLLRAYSAFNNEGIMSTPQIVDYVKDSDGKVYDTSTIPPSEACSIQTANEVKNMLISVVQNGTGKGAIYEGLEVGGKTGTAHVAKNGVYIASYHSSFYGFVNDERGAKYTIGVFVIKPRNLYFASEVAVPVFHKVVEGMVKFGYLKPTMPR
;
A
#
# COMPACT_ATOMS: atom_id res chain seq x y z
N ALA A 1 20.72 11.81 10.00
CA ALA A 1 20.08 11.41 8.73
C ALA A 1 20.02 12.64 7.82
N SER A 2 20.54 12.57 6.60
CA SER A 2 20.47 13.68 5.64
C SER A 2 19.04 13.80 5.10
N GLY A 3 18.55 15.03 4.90
CA GLY A 3 17.15 15.32 4.56
C GLY A 3 16.62 14.73 3.23
N GLY A 4 17.43 13.97 2.48
CA GLY A 4 16.97 13.23 1.29
C GLY A 4 16.26 11.91 1.63
N SER A 5 16.61 11.26 2.74
CA SER A 5 16.03 9.97 3.14
C SER A 5 14.55 10.05 3.48
N SER A 6 14.09 11.19 4.02
CA SER A 6 12.68 11.45 4.33
C SER A 6 11.78 11.60 3.10
N TYR A 7 12.38 11.86 1.92
CA TYR A 7 11.67 11.94 0.64
C TYR A 7 11.86 10.67 -0.22
N GLY A 8 12.48 9.62 0.34
CA GLY A 8 12.73 8.36 -0.36
C GLY A 8 13.95 8.35 -1.27
N TYR A 9 14.85 9.35 -1.19
CA TYR A 9 16.11 9.37 -1.93
C TYR A 9 17.27 8.84 -1.05
N GLY A 10 18.09 7.95 -1.61
CA GLY A 10 19.29 7.41 -0.94
C GLY A 10 19.08 6.13 -0.12
N MET A 11 17.92 5.47 -0.25
CA MET A 11 17.65 4.15 0.34
C MET A 11 17.03 3.23 -0.71
N PHE A 12 17.45 1.97 -0.73
CA PHE A 12 16.81 0.93 -1.54
C PHE A 12 15.89 0.10 -0.64
N VAL A 13 14.60 0.10 -0.95
CA VAL A 13 13.59 -0.76 -0.30
C VAL A 13 12.89 -1.57 -1.38
N ASN A 14 12.58 -2.83 -1.08
CA ASN A 14 11.79 -3.64 -2.00
C ASN A 14 10.29 -3.41 -1.79
N PHE A 15 9.49 -3.84 -2.76
CA PHE A 15 8.03 -3.66 -2.76
C PHE A 15 7.37 -4.24 -1.50
N ALA A 16 7.76 -5.46 -1.09
CA ALA A 16 7.16 -6.15 0.05
C ALA A 16 7.47 -5.45 1.38
N GLN A 17 8.67 -4.90 1.55
CA GLN A 17 9.06 -4.11 2.73
C GLN A 17 8.22 -2.84 2.85
N LEU A 18 8.01 -2.14 1.73
CA LEU A 18 7.21 -0.92 1.74
C LEU A 18 5.73 -1.24 1.98
N LEU A 19 5.20 -2.30 1.36
CA LEU A 19 3.84 -2.78 1.61
C LEU A 19 3.65 -3.15 3.09
N ARG A 20 4.61 -3.87 3.68
CA ARG A 20 4.62 -4.24 5.10
C ARG A 20 4.56 -3.00 6.00
N ALA A 21 5.37 -1.98 5.71
CA ALA A 21 5.38 -0.73 6.47
C ALA A 21 4.03 0.01 6.40
N TYR A 22 3.43 0.12 5.21
CA TYR A 22 2.10 0.74 5.08
C TYR A 22 1.00 -0.06 5.78
N SER A 23 1.12 -1.39 5.83
CA SER A 23 0.16 -2.21 6.56
C SER A 23 0.15 -1.91 8.06
N ALA A 24 1.28 -1.55 8.66
CA ALA A 24 1.36 -1.22 10.08
C ALA A 24 0.48 -0.01 10.44
N PHE A 25 0.45 1.02 9.60
CA PHE A 25 -0.43 2.20 9.82
C PHE A 25 -1.92 1.84 9.71
N ASN A 26 -2.25 0.85 8.87
CA ASN A 26 -3.62 0.36 8.74
C ASN A 26 -3.99 -0.72 9.76
N ASN A 27 -3.01 -1.19 10.54
CA ASN A 27 -3.12 -2.29 11.48
C ASN A 27 -2.66 -1.84 12.89
N GLU A 28 -3.06 -0.64 13.29
CA GLU A 28 -2.92 -0.13 14.67
C GLU A 28 -1.46 -0.11 15.18
N GLY A 29 -0.50 0.02 14.27
CA GLY A 29 0.93 0.06 14.58
C GLY A 29 1.60 -1.31 14.58
N ILE A 30 0.84 -2.39 14.33
CA ILE A 30 1.34 -3.76 14.32
C ILE A 30 1.83 -4.13 12.92
N MET A 31 3.13 -4.38 12.82
CA MET A 31 3.79 -4.75 11.57
C MET A 31 3.89 -6.26 11.41
N SER A 32 2.88 -6.85 10.79
CA SER A 32 2.85 -8.27 10.42
C SER A 32 3.89 -8.60 9.35
N THR A 33 4.37 -9.85 9.34
CA THR A 33 5.22 -10.33 8.24
C THR A 33 4.32 -10.88 7.13
N PRO A 34 4.42 -10.38 5.88
CA PRO A 34 3.65 -10.94 4.77
C PRO A 34 3.97 -12.42 4.55
N GLN A 35 2.93 -13.25 4.46
CA GLN A 35 3.05 -14.68 4.17
C GLN A 35 2.29 -15.00 2.89
N ILE A 36 2.87 -15.86 2.04
CA ILE A 36 2.25 -16.33 0.79
C ILE A 36 1.74 -17.77 0.95
N VAL A 37 2.39 -18.54 1.82
CA VAL A 37 1.97 -19.90 2.17
C VAL A 37 1.04 -19.79 3.37
N ASP A 38 -0.14 -20.39 3.27
CA ASP A 38 -1.12 -20.45 4.37
C ASP A 38 -0.75 -21.62 5.31
N TYR A 39 -0.66 -22.82 4.74
CA TYR A 39 -0.21 -24.02 5.46
C TYR A 39 0.53 -24.99 4.53
N VAL A 40 1.26 -25.92 5.14
CA VAL A 40 1.85 -27.08 4.45
C VAL A 40 1.14 -28.34 4.91
N LYS A 41 0.87 -29.28 4.00
CA LYS A 41 0.25 -30.57 4.32
C LYS A 41 1.16 -31.70 3.88
N ASP A 42 1.43 -32.66 4.76
CA ASP A 42 2.22 -33.85 4.42
C ASP A 42 1.38 -34.94 3.74
N SER A 43 2.03 -36.05 3.35
CA SER A 43 1.41 -37.19 2.70
C SER A 43 0.34 -37.88 3.55
N ASP A 44 0.46 -37.79 4.87
CA ASP A 44 -0.50 -38.36 5.83
C ASP A 44 -1.65 -37.39 6.13
N GLY A 45 -1.58 -36.20 5.55
CA GLY A 45 -2.59 -35.17 5.63
C GLY A 45 -2.52 -34.28 6.86
N LYS A 46 -1.43 -34.35 7.63
CA LYS A 46 -1.17 -33.47 8.76
C LYS A 46 -0.79 -32.08 8.28
N VAL A 47 -1.42 -31.07 8.89
CA VAL A 47 -1.26 -29.65 8.56
C VAL A 47 -0.20 -29.02 9.46
N TYR A 48 0.70 -28.26 8.86
CA TYR A 48 1.74 -27.48 9.52
C TYR A 48 1.49 -26.00 9.23
N ASP A 49 1.32 -25.23 10.30
CA ASP A 49 1.23 -23.78 10.22
C ASP A 49 2.60 -23.22 9.81
N THR A 50 2.57 -22.19 8.96
CA THR A 50 3.76 -21.50 8.47
C THR A 50 4.05 -20.19 9.22
N SER A 51 3.17 -19.78 10.15
CA SER A 51 3.30 -18.58 10.99
C SER A 51 4.51 -18.65 11.93
N THR A 52 5.68 -18.31 11.39
CA THR A 52 6.98 -18.47 12.08
C THR A 52 7.52 -17.17 12.66
N ILE A 53 6.97 -16.03 12.27
CA ILE A 53 7.47 -14.71 12.68
C ILE A 53 6.35 -13.97 13.42
N PRO A 54 6.47 -13.76 14.74
CA PRO A 54 5.48 -13.04 15.50
C PRO A 54 5.36 -11.59 14.97
N PRO A 55 4.15 -11.00 15.00
CA PRO A 55 3.98 -9.59 14.68
C PRO A 55 4.83 -8.71 15.61
N SER A 56 5.40 -7.63 15.07
CA SER A 56 6.17 -6.66 15.84
C SER A 56 5.44 -5.33 15.91
N GLU A 57 5.42 -4.69 17.08
CA GLU A 57 4.95 -3.31 17.20
C GLU A 57 5.96 -2.35 16.56
N ALA A 58 5.52 -1.61 15.54
CA ALA A 58 6.34 -0.61 14.88
C ALA A 58 6.15 0.80 15.47
N CYS A 59 4.94 1.10 15.95
CA CYS A 59 4.61 2.33 16.66
C CYS A 59 3.33 2.15 17.49
N SER A 60 3.03 3.13 18.33
CA SER A 60 1.80 3.12 19.12
C SER A 60 0.55 3.23 18.24
N ILE A 61 -0.59 2.73 18.75
CA ILE A 61 -1.89 2.86 18.10
C ILE A 61 -2.25 4.33 17.81
N GLN A 62 -1.89 5.25 18.70
CA GLN A 62 -2.12 6.68 18.51
C GLN A 62 -1.34 7.20 17.30
N THR A 63 -0.04 6.88 17.23
CA THR A 63 0.81 7.28 16.11
C THR A 63 0.34 6.66 14.80
N ALA A 64 -0.06 5.39 14.80
CA ALA A 64 -0.59 4.72 13.62
C ALA A 64 -1.86 5.41 13.09
N ASN A 65 -2.79 5.76 13.98
CA ASN A 65 -4.03 6.46 13.63
C ASN A 65 -3.77 7.88 13.10
N GLU A 66 -2.83 8.61 13.69
CA GLU A 66 -2.43 9.95 13.19
C GLU A 66 -1.88 9.85 11.76
N VAL A 67 -0.98 8.90 11.49
CA VAL A 67 -0.42 8.69 10.14
C VAL A 67 -1.49 8.21 9.16
N LYS A 68 -2.37 7.30 9.58
CA LYS A 68 -3.52 6.85 8.78
C LYS A 68 -4.39 8.02 8.34
N ASN A 69 -4.74 8.92 9.26
CA ASN A 69 -5.54 10.11 8.97
C ASN A 69 -4.82 11.08 8.01
N MET A 70 -3.50 11.24 8.16
CA MET A 70 -2.70 12.02 7.20
C MET A 70 -2.74 11.40 5.79
N LEU A 71 -2.65 10.08 5.67
CA LEU A 71 -2.72 9.36 4.40
C LEU A 71 -4.12 9.45 3.76
N ILE A 72 -5.19 9.44 4.56
CA ILE A 72 -6.56 9.69 4.08
C ILE A 72 -6.66 11.12 3.54
N SER A 73 -6.13 12.11 4.26
CA SER A 73 -6.13 13.50 3.81
C SER A 73 -5.36 13.71 2.50
N VAL A 74 -4.26 12.98 2.27
CA VAL A 74 -3.54 13.01 0.98
C VAL A 74 -4.41 12.53 -0.18
N VAL A 75 -5.25 11.52 0.05
CA VAL A 75 -6.18 11.02 -0.96
C VAL A 75 -7.32 12.02 -1.17
N GLN A 76 -7.91 12.55 -0.09
CA GLN A 76 -9.04 13.49 -0.18
C GLN A 76 -8.65 14.85 -0.78
N ASN A 77 -7.52 15.41 -0.36
CA ASN A 77 -7.15 16.79 -0.63
C ASN A 77 -5.94 16.93 -1.57
N GLY A 78 -5.16 15.86 -1.76
CA GLY A 78 -3.87 15.90 -2.45
C GLY A 78 -3.84 15.25 -3.82
N THR A 79 -2.68 14.64 -4.14
CA THR A 79 -2.39 14.02 -5.44
C THR A 79 -2.97 12.62 -5.61
N GLY A 80 -3.58 12.06 -4.55
CA GLY A 80 -4.17 10.72 -4.54
C GLY A 80 -5.66 10.66 -4.85
N LYS A 81 -6.30 11.77 -5.26
CA LYS A 81 -7.77 11.87 -5.43
C LYS A 81 -8.41 10.76 -6.27
N GLY A 82 -7.72 10.29 -7.30
CA GLY A 82 -8.22 9.18 -8.13
C GLY A 82 -8.33 7.83 -7.39
N ALA A 83 -7.80 7.71 -6.17
CA ALA A 83 -7.93 6.51 -5.35
C ALA A 83 -9.24 6.47 -4.56
N ILE A 84 -9.96 7.60 -4.44
CA ILE A 84 -11.23 7.68 -3.71
C ILE A 84 -12.22 6.66 -4.28
N TYR A 85 -12.88 5.93 -3.39
CA TYR A 85 -14.01 5.07 -3.71
C TYR A 85 -15.13 5.38 -2.73
N GLU A 86 -16.30 5.74 -3.23
CA GLU A 86 -17.44 6.17 -2.39
C GLU A 86 -17.89 5.04 -1.46
N GLY A 87 -18.12 5.36 -0.19
CA GLY A 87 -18.51 4.38 0.83
C GLY A 87 -17.36 3.53 1.39
N LEU A 88 -16.10 3.82 1.02
CA LEU A 88 -14.91 3.16 1.58
C LEU A 88 -13.93 4.18 2.18
N GLU A 89 -13.23 3.77 3.23
CA GLU A 89 -12.14 4.56 3.80
C GLU A 89 -10.84 4.25 3.02
N VAL A 90 -10.37 5.22 2.24
CA VAL A 90 -9.16 5.08 1.42
C VAL A 90 -8.10 6.08 1.85
N GLY A 91 -6.88 5.60 2.07
CA GLY A 91 -5.71 6.43 2.33
C GLY A 91 -4.48 5.89 1.61
N GLY A 92 -3.52 6.76 1.30
CA GLY A 92 -2.29 6.33 0.65
C GLY A 92 -1.43 7.47 0.16
N LYS A 93 -0.31 7.11 -0.46
CA LYS A 93 0.67 8.07 -0.97
C LYS A 93 1.19 7.68 -2.35
N THR A 94 1.25 8.70 -3.19
CA THR A 94 1.91 8.68 -4.50
C THR A 94 3.43 8.72 -4.34
N GLY A 95 4.14 7.86 -5.07
CA GLY A 95 5.59 7.87 -5.22
C GLY A 95 5.96 8.07 -6.69
N THR A 96 6.96 8.92 -6.94
CA THR A 96 7.55 9.10 -8.27
C THR A 96 9.06 9.17 -8.10
N ALA A 97 9.78 8.19 -8.65
CA ALA A 97 11.23 8.08 -8.50
C ALA A 97 11.91 8.13 -9.86
N HIS A 98 12.97 8.95 -9.98
CA HIS A 98 13.79 8.99 -11.18
C HIS A 98 14.64 7.71 -11.31
N VAL A 99 14.70 7.15 -12.52
CA VAL A 99 15.59 6.04 -12.84
C VAL A 99 17.01 6.59 -13.03
N ALA A 100 17.98 6.06 -12.30
CA ALA A 100 19.39 6.30 -12.55
C ALA A 100 19.95 5.24 -13.52
N LYS A 101 20.71 5.67 -14.52
CA LYS A 101 21.50 4.80 -15.40
C LYS A 101 22.93 5.33 -15.41
N ASN A 102 23.89 4.48 -15.06
CA ASN A 102 25.31 4.84 -14.97
C ASN A 102 25.59 6.06 -14.06
N GLY A 103 24.89 6.17 -12.93
CA GLY A 103 25.07 7.28 -11.98
C GLY A 103 24.38 8.59 -12.38
N VAL A 104 23.73 8.65 -13.54
CA VAL A 104 23.00 9.83 -14.02
C VAL A 104 21.50 9.54 -14.07
N TYR A 105 20.67 10.46 -13.59
CA TYR A 105 19.22 10.37 -13.74
C TYR A 105 18.84 10.50 -15.21
N ILE A 106 18.12 9.52 -15.73
CA ILE A 106 17.53 9.58 -17.08
C ILE A 106 16.06 10.02 -16.99
N ALA A 107 15.50 10.52 -18.09
CA ALA A 107 14.07 10.90 -18.21
C ALA A 107 13.15 9.67 -18.24
N SER A 108 13.30 8.78 -17.26
CA SER A 108 12.52 7.59 -17.05
C SER A 108 12.16 7.55 -15.58
N TYR A 109 10.91 7.19 -15.28
CA TYR A 109 10.35 7.27 -13.94
C TYR A 109 9.79 5.92 -13.52
N HIS A 110 9.92 5.60 -12.24
CA HIS A 110 9.08 4.62 -11.58
C HIS A 110 7.90 5.34 -10.93
N SER A 111 6.71 4.79 -11.13
CA SER A 111 5.46 5.37 -10.65
C SER A 111 4.83 4.40 -9.67
N SER A 112 4.46 4.87 -8.49
CA SER A 112 3.91 4.00 -7.46
C SER A 112 2.81 4.65 -6.64
N PHE A 113 1.95 3.80 -6.09
CA PHE A 113 0.96 4.18 -5.10
C PHE A 113 0.89 3.08 -4.05
N TYR A 114 1.13 3.44 -2.79
CA TYR A 114 0.96 2.54 -1.65
C TYR A 114 -0.13 3.11 -0.78
N GLY A 115 -1.14 2.30 -0.49
CA GLY A 115 -2.30 2.74 0.26
C GLY A 115 -3.04 1.59 0.91
N PHE A 116 -4.16 1.93 1.50
CA PHE A 116 -5.08 1.00 2.11
C PHE A 116 -6.51 1.36 1.74
N VAL A 117 -7.37 0.36 1.88
CA VAL A 117 -8.81 0.48 1.72
C VAL A 117 -9.49 -0.35 2.80
N ASN A 118 -10.43 0.27 3.51
CA ASN A 118 -11.19 -0.37 4.58
C ASN A 118 -12.69 -0.15 4.37
N ASP A 119 -13.48 -1.13 4.83
CA ASP A 119 -14.93 -0.98 4.94
C ASP A 119 -15.38 -0.89 6.41
N GLU A 120 -16.61 -0.42 6.60
CA GLU A 120 -17.20 -0.27 7.95
C GLU A 120 -17.51 -1.61 8.64
N ARG A 121 -17.45 -2.73 7.89
CA ARG A 121 -17.67 -4.08 8.43
C ARG A 121 -16.40 -4.71 9.00
N GLY A 122 -15.27 -4.00 8.92
CA GLY A 122 -14.00 -4.41 9.50
C GLY A 122 -13.03 -5.03 8.50
N ALA A 123 -13.36 -5.10 7.21
CA ALA A 123 -12.39 -5.53 6.20
C ALA A 123 -11.32 -4.44 6.05
N LYS A 124 -10.04 -4.83 6.17
CA LYS A 124 -8.89 -3.93 6.06
C LYS A 124 -7.87 -4.50 5.09
N TYR A 125 -7.50 -3.74 4.05
CA TYR A 125 -6.53 -4.18 3.05
C TYR A 125 -5.46 -3.12 2.80
N THR A 126 -4.23 -3.57 2.57
CA THR A 126 -3.13 -2.72 2.09
C THR A 126 -2.79 -3.13 0.67
N ILE A 127 -2.73 -2.16 -0.25
CA ILE A 127 -2.52 -2.38 -1.67
C ILE A 127 -1.35 -1.51 -2.11
N GLY A 128 -0.36 -2.16 -2.74
CA GLY A 128 0.74 -1.49 -3.42
C GLY A 128 0.60 -1.63 -4.93
N VAL A 129 0.82 -0.54 -5.65
CA VAL A 129 0.94 -0.53 -7.11
C VAL A 129 2.29 0.04 -7.47
N PHE A 130 3.06 -0.69 -8.27
CA PHE A 130 4.37 -0.26 -8.75
C PHE A 130 4.46 -0.47 -10.26
N VAL A 131 4.62 0.62 -11.01
CA VAL A 131 4.71 0.61 -12.47
C VAL A 131 6.12 1.01 -12.87
N ILE A 132 6.77 0.10 -13.59
CA ILE A 132 8.14 0.27 -14.10
C ILE A 132 8.07 0.96 -15.46
N LYS A 133 8.68 2.14 -15.57
CA LYS A 133 8.87 2.86 -16.83
C LYS A 133 7.57 2.97 -17.67
N PRO A 134 6.51 3.59 -17.13
CA PRO A 134 5.29 3.80 -17.91
C PRO A 134 5.61 4.62 -19.17
N ARG A 135 4.95 4.27 -20.28
CA ARG A 135 5.08 4.98 -21.57
C ARG A 135 4.11 6.16 -21.60
N ASN A 136 4.57 7.34 -22.02
CA ASN A 136 3.79 8.56 -22.28
C ASN A 136 3.17 9.30 -21.08
N LEU A 137 2.97 8.67 -19.91
CA LEU A 137 2.50 9.30 -18.68
C LEU A 137 3.40 8.88 -17.52
N TYR A 138 3.80 9.80 -16.65
CA TYR A 138 4.79 9.51 -15.58
C TYR A 138 4.30 9.83 -14.17
N PHE A 139 3.30 10.69 -13.99
CA PHE A 139 2.78 10.99 -12.66
C PHE A 139 2.01 9.80 -12.08
N ALA A 140 2.26 9.48 -10.80
CA ALA A 140 1.55 8.41 -10.09
C ALA A 140 0.03 8.57 -10.06
N SER A 141 -0.46 9.82 -10.07
CA SER A 141 -1.89 10.13 -10.18
C SER A 141 -2.52 9.65 -11.50
N GLU A 142 -1.74 9.55 -12.57
CA GLU A 142 -2.24 9.16 -13.91
C GLU A 142 -2.00 7.68 -14.22
N VAL A 143 -1.07 7.04 -13.50
CA VAL A 143 -0.61 5.68 -13.80
C VAL A 143 -0.94 4.71 -12.68
N ALA A 144 -0.36 4.90 -11.49
CA ALA A 144 -0.49 3.95 -10.40
C ALA A 144 -1.84 4.07 -9.68
N VAL A 145 -2.35 5.28 -9.51
CA VAL A 145 -3.64 5.55 -8.82
C VAL A 145 -4.83 4.94 -9.57
N PRO A 146 -4.98 5.06 -10.91
CA PRO A 146 -6.07 4.41 -11.63
C PRO A 146 -6.01 2.87 -11.55
N VAL A 147 -4.81 2.29 -11.49
CA VAL A 147 -4.65 0.84 -11.29
C VAL A 147 -5.11 0.43 -9.89
N PHE A 148 -4.73 1.20 -8.86
CA PHE A 148 -5.23 0.98 -7.49
C PHE A 148 -6.77 1.01 -7.46
N HIS A 149 -7.39 2.03 -8.08
CA HIS A 149 -8.84 2.15 -8.11
C HIS A 149 -9.52 0.93 -8.76
N LYS A 150 -8.98 0.45 -9.89
CA LYS A 150 -9.49 -0.77 -10.55
C LYS A 150 -9.37 -2.04 -9.70
N VAL A 151 -8.32 -2.14 -8.89
CA VAL A 151 -8.19 -3.25 -7.92
C VAL A 151 -9.31 -3.15 -6.89
N VAL A 152 -9.58 -1.96 -6.35
CA VAL A 152 -10.67 -1.72 -5.39
C VAL A 152 -12.03 -2.03 -6.02
N GLU A 153 -12.31 -1.58 -7.24
CA GLU A 153 -13.52 -1.94 -8.00
C GLU A 153 -13.69 -3.46 -8.11
N GLY A 154 -12.61 -4.17 -8.45
CA GLY A 154 -12.60 -5.63 -8.49
C GLY A 154 -12.93 -6.24 -7.14
N MET A 155 -12.32 -5.76 -6.06
CA MET A 155 -12.55 -6.25 -4.70
C MET A 155 -14.01 -6.03 -4.24
N VAL A 156 -14.61 -4.90 -4.60
CA VAL A 156 -16.04 -4.66 -4.36
C VAL A 156 -16.90 -5.62 -5.18
N LYS A 157 -16.60 -5.76 -6.48
CA LYS A 157 -17.34 -6.66 -7.39
C LYS A 157 -17.33 -8.11 -6.92
N PHE A 158 -16.22 -8.59 -6.37
CA PHE A 158 -16.07 -9.95 -5.85
C PHE A 158 -16.48 -10.10 -4.37
N GLY A 159 -16.92 -9.01 -3.72
CA GLY A 159 -17.47 -9.04 -2.36
C GLY A 159 -16.44 -9.05 -1.23
N TYR A 160 -15.16 -8.79 -1.53
CA TYR A 160 -14.09 -8.62 -0.53
C TYR A 160 -14.21 -7.30 0.23
N LEU A 161 -14.78 -6.27 -0.41
CA LEU A 161 -15.06 -4.96 0.19
C LEU A 161 -16.54 -4.62 0.04
N LYS A 162 -17.11 -4.01 1.07
CA LYS A 162 -18.53 -3.62 1.09
C LYS A 162 -18.67 -2.12 1.34
N PRO A 163 -18.81 -1.31 0.27
CA PRO A 163 -19.02 0.12 0.42
C PRO A 163 -20.31 0.43 1.18
N THR A 164 -20.26 1.41 2.06
CA THR A 164 -21.45 1.96 2.69
C THR A 164 -22.18 2.81 1.66
N MET A 165 -23.39 2.40 1.31
CA MET A 165 -24.24 3.21 0.44
C MET A 165 -24.63 4.50 1.18
N PRO A 166 -24.53 5.67 0.55
CA PRO A 166 -25.12 6.88 1.09
C PRO A 166 -26.61 6.64 1.35
N ARG A 167 -27.10 7.13 2.49
CA ARG A 167 -28.55 7.21 2.75
C ARG A 167 -29.21 8.25 1.85
#